data_AF-A0A7C6NEV9-F1
#
_entry.id   AF-A0A7C6NEV9-F1
#
_cell.length_a   1.000
_cell.length_b   1.000
_cell.length_c   1.000
_cell.angle_alpha   90.00
_cell.angle_beta   90.00
_cell.angle_gamma   90.00
#
_symmetry.space_group_name_H-M   'P 1'
#
loop_
_entity.id
_entity.type
_entity.pdbx_description
1 polymer ?
#
loop_
_entity_poly.entity_id
_entity_poly.type
_entity_poly.pdbx_seq_one_letter_code
_entity_poly.pdbx_strand_id
1 'polypeptide(L)'
;MANNSNDVLSSTIPILYGDHSFRERILERTQGERDPIALVLSGGSARAFAHIGVLKYLEEEGIVPDLIISNSMGSMVGILYA
;
A
#
# COMPACT_ATOMS: atom_id res chain seq x y z
N MET A 1 7.05 -17.47 -32.36
CA MET A 1 6.50 -16.95 -31.09
C MET A 1 7.31 -15.73 -30.72
N ALA A 2 6.88 -14.55 -31.15
CA ALA A 2 7.63 -13.31 -30.95
C ALA A 2 7.43 -12.84 -29.50
N ASN A 3 8.52 -12.82 -28.75
CA ASN A 3 8.63 -12.22 -27.43
C ASN A 3 8.57 -10.69 -27.60
N ASN A 4 7.38 -10.10 -27.58
CA ASN A 4 7.20 -8.67 -27.78
C ASN A 4 7.06 -7.96 -26.43
N SER A 5 8.20 -7.72 -25.78
CA SER A 5 8.33 -6.94 -24.54
C SER A 5 7.78 -5.52 -24.64
N ASN A 6 7.43 -5.07 -25.85
CA ASN A 6 6.87 -3.75 -26.15
C ASN A 6 5.37 -3.62 -25.83
N ASP A 7 4.65 -4.70 -25.51
CA ASP A 7 3.19 -4.68 -25.32
C ASP A 7 2.75 -4.23 -23.92
N VAL A 8 3.61 -4.45 -22.91
CA VAL A 8 3.35 -4.11 -21.50
C VAL A 8 3.25 -2.58 -21.32
N LEU A 9 4.13 -1.82 -21.98
CA LEU A 9 4.19 -0.36 -21.83
C LEU A 9 3.04 0.37 -22.54
N SER A 10 2.37 -0.28 -23.49
CA SER A 10 1.21 0.25 -24.22
C SER A 10 -0.13 -0.25 -23.68
N SER A 11 -0.13 -1.09 -22.65
CA SER A 11 -1.36 -1.65 -22.09
C SER A 11 -2.28 -0.54 -21.57
N THR A 12 -3.52 -0.53 -22.05
CA THR A 12 -4.59 0.32 -21.49
C THR A 12 -5.34 -0.39 -20.36
N ILE A 13 -5.15 -1.71 -20.21
CA ILE A 13 -5.69 -2.48 -19.10
C ILE A 13 -4.68 -2.51 -17.93
N PRO A 14 -5.14 -2.43 -16.67
CA PRO A 14 -4.26 -2.59 -15.52
C PRO A 14 -3.55 -3.94 -15.56
N ILE A 15 -2.22 -3.92 -15.34
CA ILE A 15 -1.43 -5.14 -15.24
C ILE A 15 -1.43 -5.55 -13.77
N LEU A 16 -2.17 -6.62 -13.46
CA LEU A 16 -2.14 -7.23 -12.14
C LEU A 16 -1.00 -8.23 -12.08
N TYR A 17 -0.04 -7.97 -11.19
CA TYR A 17 1.07 -8.88 -10.92
C TYR A 17 1.06 -9.30 -9.46
N GLY A 18 1.20 -10.60 -9.19
CA GLY A 18 1.21 -11.14 -7.83
C GLY A 18 -0.15 -11.09 -7.10
N ASP A 19 -1.26 -10.98 -7.83
CA ASP A 19 -2.60 -10.83 -7.26
C ASP A 19 -2.99 -11.94 -6.28
N HIS A 20 -2.69 -13.21 -6.61
CA HIS A 20 -2.96 -14.34 -5.72
C HIS A 20 -2.22 -14.20 -4.38
N SER A 21 -0.90 -14.00 -4.45
CA SER A 21 -0.05 -13.85 -3.26
C SER A 21 -0.41 -12.60 -2.45
N PHE A 22 -0.83 -11.52 -3.12
CA PHE A 22 -1.35 -10.33 -2.45
C PHE A 22 -2.64 -10.67 -1.68
N ARG A 23 -3.61 -11.33 -2.34
CA ARG A 23 -4.88 -11.73 -1.72
C ARG A 23 -4.68 -12.65 -0.53
N GLU A 24 -3.79 -13.64 -0.63
CA GLU A 24 -3.45 -14.54 0.48
C GLU A 24 -2.92 -13.78 1.70
N ARG A 25 -1.98 -12.85 1.50
CA ARG A 25 -1.43 -12.03 2.60
C ARG A 25 -2.50 -11.17 3.27
N ILE A 26 -3.43 -10.63 2.51
CA ILE A 26 -4.54 -9.84 3.06
C ILE A 26 -5.51 -10.73 3.84
N LEU A 27 -5.87 -11.90 3.31
CA LEU A 27 -6.71 -12.87 4.00
C LEU A 27 -6.07 -13.37 5.29
N GLU A 28 -4.75 -13.57 5.31
CA GLU A 28 -4.01 -13.94 6.53
C GLU A 28 -4.08 -12.83 7.59
N ARG A 29 -3.97 -11.56 7.17
CA ARG A 29 -4.03 -10.40 8.08
C ARG A 29 -5.43 -10.18 8.66
N THR A 30 -6.47 -10.32 7.85
CA THR A 30 -7.86 -10.09 8.29
C THR A 30 -8.57 -11.34 8.80
N GLN A 31 -7.98 -12.52 8.59
CA GLN A 31 -8.58 -13.84 8.84
C GLN A 31 -9.91 -14.08 8.11
N GLY A 32 -10.27 -13.21 7.14
CA GLY A 32 -11.57 -13.20 6.50
C GLY A 32 -12.72 -12.72 7.40
N GLU A 33 -12.43 -12.19 8.59
CA GLU A 33 -13.44 -11.77 9.57
C GLU A 33 -13.91 -10.33 9.36
N ARG A 34 -13.12 -9.51 8.66
CA ARG A 34 -13.43 -8.12 8.33
C ARG A 34 -12.82 -7.70 7.00
N ASP A 35 -13.32 -6.58 6.48
CA ASP A 35 -12.72 -5.91 5.34
C ASP A 35 -11.32 -5.37 5.70
N PRO A 36 -10.35 -5.44 4.77
CA PRO A 36 -9.02 -4.92 4.98
C PRO A 36 -9.01 -3.39 4.96
N ILE A 37 -8.21 -2.80 5.84
CA ILE A 37 -8.01 -1.35 5.94
C ILE A 37 -6.68 -1.01 5.27
N ALA A 38 -6.75 -0.17 4.24
CA ALA A 38 -5.58 0.37 3.55
C ALA A 38 -5.28 1.79 4.00
N LEU A 39 -4.04 2.04 4.42
CA LEU A 39 -3.55 3.39 4.70
C LEU A 39 -2.73 3.90 3.51
N VAL A 40 -3.11 5.04 2.95
CA VAL A 40 -2.42 5.65 1.80
C VAL A 40 -1.67 6.91 2.24
N LEU A 41 -0.34 6.84 2.21
CA LEU A 41 0.57 7.93 2.56
C LEU A 41 1.03 8.64 1.29
N SER A 42 0.39 9.78 0.98
CA SER A 42 0.77 10.61 -0.15
C SER A 42 2.14 11.29 0.05
N GLY A 43 2.77 11.68 -1.05
CA GLY A 43 3.97 12.53 -1.02
C GLY A 43 3.64 13.99 -0.67
N GLY A 44 4.66 14.78 -0.34
CA GLY A 44 4.43 16.18 0.03
C GLY A 44 5.67 16.97 0.47
N SER A 45 6.87 16.53 0.08
CA SER A 45 8.13 17.07 0.63
C SER A 45 8.11 17.01 2.17
N ALA A 46 8.54 18.07 2.85
CA ALA A 46 8.53 18.17 4.31
C ALA A 46 7.13 18.03 4.95
N ARG A 47 6.02 18.30 4.24
CA ARG A 47 4.67 18.12 4.81
C ARG A 47 4.33 16.66 5.09
N ALA A 48 5.02 15.71 4.45
CA ALA A 48 4.81 14.28 4.69
C ALA A 48 5.11 13.87 6.15
N PHE A 49 5.88 14.66 6.91
CA PHE A 49 6.07 14.41 8.35
C PHE A 49 4.76 14.50 9.16
N ALA A 50 3.72 15.16 8.65
CA ALA A 50 2.40 15.17 9.28
C ALA A 50 1.79 13.75 9.40
N HIS A 51 2.18 12.82 8.51
CA HIS A 51 1.75 11.43 8.57
C HIS A 51 2.14 10.76 9.90
N ILE A 52 3.24 11.17 10.54
CA ILE A 52 3.67 10.62 11.84
C ILE A 52 2.61 10.89 12.92
N GLY A 53 2.03 12.08 12.95
CA GLY A 53 0.97 12.41 13.91
C GLY A 53 -0.31 11.63 13.67
N VAL A 54 -0.67 11.41 12.40
CA VAL A 54 -1.83 10.59 12.02
C VAL A 54 -1.61 9.13 12.43
N LEU A 55 -0.43 8.57 12.14
CA LEU A 55 -0.08 7.20 12.53
C LEU A 55 -0.17 7.01 14.04
N LYS A 56 0.39 7.95 14.81
CA LYS A 56 0.31 7.92 16.27
C LYS A 56 -1.14 7.92 16.77
N TYR A 57 -2.00 8.78 16.22
CA TYR A 57 -3.41 8.82 16.61
C TYR A 57 -4.14 7.51 16.26
N LEU A 58 -3.87 6.94 15.09
CA LEU A 58 -4.46 5.65 14.70
C LEU A 58 -4.06 4.53 15.66
N GLU A 59 -2.80 4.48 16.10
CA GLU A 59 -2.34 3.53 17.13
C GLU A 59 -3.03 3.74 18.48
N GLU A 60 -3.19 5.00 18.91
CA GLU A 60 -3.90 5.36 20.16
C GLU A 60 -5.36 4.88 20.14
N GLU A 61 -6.01 4.94 18.97
CA GLU A 61 -7.38 4.44 18.76
C GLU A 61 -7.45 2.93 18.44
N GLY A 62 -6.31 2.22 18.43
CA GLY A 62 -6.23 0.79 18.13
C GLY A 62 -6.50 0.43 16.67
N ILE A 63 -6.39 1.39 15.74
CA ILE A 63 -6.60 1.19 14.30
C ILE A 63 -5.26 0.84 13.65
N VAL A 64 -5.07 -0.45 13.33
CA VAL A 64 -3.89 -0.94 12.64
C VAL A 64 -4.21 -1.27 11.18
N PRO A 65 -3.55 -0.62 10.20
CA PRO A 65 -3.78 -0.92 8.78
C PRO A 65 -3.28 -2.33 8.40
N ASP A 66 -4.00 -3.00 7.51
CA ASP A 66 -3.57 -4.29 6.96
C ASP A 66 -2.53 -4.14 5.85
N LEU A 67 -2.59 -3.01 5.14
CA LEU A 67 -1.66 -2.67 4.08
C LEU A 67 -1.40 -1.17 4.02
N ILE A 68 -0.17 -0.80 3.63
CA ILE A 68 0.25 0.58 3.45
C ILE A 68 0.66 0.79 2.00
N ILE A 69 0.06 1.80 1.38
CA ILE A 69 0.45 2.30 0.06
C ILE A 69 1.11 3.64 0.28
N SER A 70 2.28 3.86 -0.33
CA SER A 70 3.03 5.10 -0.12
C SER A 70 3.68 5.61 -1.39
N ASN A 71 3.92 6.92 -1.45
CA ASN A 71 4.56 7.59 -2.57
C ASN A 71 5.59 8.64 -2.09
N SER A 72 6.79 8.64 -2.69
CA SER A 72 7.83 9.66 -2.49
C SER A 72 8.16 9.87 -1.01
N MET A 73 8.06 11.09 -0.46
CA MET A 73 8.31 11.35 0.96
C MET A 73 7.36 10.61 1.90
N GLY A 74 6.15 10.25 1.45
CA GLY A 74 5.25 9.38 2.20
C GLY A 74 5.81 7.96 2.38
N SER A 75 6.64 7.49 1.44
CA SER A 75 7.29 6.17 1.52
C SER A 75 8.39 6.13 2.58
N MET A 76 9.11 7.23 2.80
CA MET A 76 10.08 7.30 3.89
C MET A 76 9.41 7.08 5.25
N VAL A 77 8.26 7.72 5.49
CA VAL A 77 7.48 7.53 6.71
C VAL A 77 6.86 6.12 6.75
N GLY A 78 6.24 5.69 5.65
CA GLY A 78 5.55 4.40 5.57
C GLY A 78 6.48 3.20 5.77
N ILE A 79 7.70 3.22 5.21
CA ILE A 79 8.69 2.14 5.37
C ILE A 79 9.22 2.07 6.81
N LEU A 80 9.36 3.21 7.48
CA LEU A 80 9.82 3.24 8.88
C LEU A 80 8.73 2.78 9.86
N TYR A 81 7.47 2.88 9.47
CA TYR A 81 6.32 2.48 10.28
C TYR A 81 5.90 1.01 10.06
N ALA A 82 5.92 0.54 8.80
CA ALA A 82 5.44 -0.78 8.40
C ALA A 82 6.30 -1.93 8.95
#